data_AF-A0A931DL02-F1
#
_entry.id   AF-A0A931DL02-F1
#
_cell.length_a   1.000
_cell.length_b   1.000
_cell.length_c   1.000
_cell.angle_alpha   90.00
_cell.angle_beta   90.00
_cell.angle_gamma   90.00
#
_symmetry.space_group_name_H-M   'P 1'
#
loop_
_entity.id
_entity.type
_entity.pdbx_description
1 polymer ?
#
loop_
_entity_poly.entity_id
_entity_poly.type
_entity_poly.pdbx_seq_one_letter_code
_entity_poly.pdbx_strand_id
1 'polypeptide(L)'
;MVRQITRHMNDDHAEDCAAICRALGGRPGAHAARMTGLDADGIDFVALMDPAGEPPGDEGQEGGSGAGSGGAGREVPVRIPWSRRLTERAQVRHEVVRMAAEARAALGPAARAGH
;
A
#
# COMPACT_ATOMS: atom_id res chain seq x y z
N MET A 1 20.41 8.43 2.64
CA MET A 1 19.60 9.26 1.72
C MET A 1 18.26 8.62 1.32
N VAL A 2 18.15 7.32 0.98
CA VAL A 2 16.84 6.65 0.73
C VAL A 2 15.99 6.52 2.01
N ARG A 3 16.59 6.09 3.13
CA ARG A 3 15.89 5.87 4.41
C ARG A 3 15.13 7.07 4.97
N GLN A 4 15.58 8.30 4.70
CA GLN A 4 14.93 9.52 5.22
C GLN A 4 13.77 9.99 4.34
N ILE A 5 13.83 9.70 3.04
CA ILE A 5 12.74 9.98 2.08
C ILE A 5 11.59 8.99 2.30
N THR A 6 11.91 7.72 2.55
CA THR A 6 10.93 6.67 2.90
C THR A 6 10.12 7.02 4.14
N ARG A 7 10.74 7.63 5.17
CA ARG A 7 10.05 7.99 6.40
C ARG A 7 9.14 9.21 6.22
N HIS A 8 9.56 10.20 5.44
CA HIS A 8 8.76 11.39 5.18
C HIS A 8 7.52 11.08 4.32
N MET A 9 7.64 10.20 3.32
CA MET A 9 6.49 9.75 2.54
C MET A 9 5.54 8.82 3.30
N ASN A 10 6.02 7.96 4.20
CA ASN A 10 5.10 7.07 4.91
C ASN A 10 4.27 7.78 5.99
N ASP A 11 4.74 8.90 6.54
CA ASP A 11 4.03 9.64 7.60
C ASP A 11 3.05 10.68 7.02
N ASP A 12 3.46 11.42 5.99
CA ASP A 12 2.66 12.49 5.37
C ASP A 12 1.79 11.98 4.19
N HIS A 13 2.15 10.83 3.60
CA HIS A 13 1.55 10.30 2.37
C HIS A 13 1.09 8.84 2.48
N ALA A 14 0.74 8.35 3.67
CA ALA A 14 0.16 7.01 3.84
C ALA A 14 -1.13 6.82 3.02
N GLU A 15 -1.97 7.85 2.98
CA GLU A 15 -3.21 7.90 2.21
C GLU A 15 -2.96 7.82 0.69
N ASP A 16 -1.91 8.47 0.18
CA ASP A 16 -1.48 8.40 -1.21
C ASP A 16 -0.96 7.01 -1.59
N CYS A 17 -0.18 6.38 -0.71
CA CYS A 17 0.34 5.03 -0.94
C CYS A 17 -0.82 4.03 -1.08
N ALA A 18 -1.85 4.15 -0.24
CA ALA A 18 -3.04 3.32 -0.32
C ALA A 18 -3.85 3.58 -1.60
N ALA A 19 -3.96 4.85 -2.02
CA ALA A 19 -4.63 5.20 -3.28
C ALA A 19 -3.92 4.58 -4.49
N ILE A 20 -2.59 4.67 -4.54
CA ILE A 20 -1.76 4.05 -5.59
C ILE A 20 -1.97 2.53 -5.63
N CYS A 21 -1.92 1.85 -4.48
CA CYS A 21 -2.13 0.40 -4.41
C CYS A 21 -3.53 -0.02 -4.86
N ARG A 22 -4.55 0.81 -4.59
CA ARG A 22 -5.94 0.56 -5.02
C ARG A 22 -6.12 0.73 -6.52
N ALA A 23 -5.64 1.84 -7.06
CA ALA A 23 -5.85 2.19 -8.48
C ALA A 23 -4.90 1.44 -9.42
N LEU A 24 -3.60 1.43 -9.10
CA LEU A 24 -2.55 0.88 -9.96
C LEU A 24 -2.12 -0.54 -9.55
N GLY A 25 -2.18 -0.85 -8.26
CA GLY A 25 -1.82 -2.16 -7.72
C GLY A 25 -2.90 -3.24 -7.85
N GLY A 26 -4.09 -2.90 -8.37
CA GLY A 26 -5.21 -3.85 -8.51
C GLY A 26 -5.76 -4.37 -7.18
N ARG A 27 -5.55 -3.64 -6.07
CA ARG A 27 -6.00 -4.03 -4.72
C ARG A 27 -7.05 -3.06 -4.18
N PRO A 28 -8.31 -3.09 -4.66
CA PRO A 28 -9.33 -2.13 -4.24
C PRO A 28 -9.65 -2.18 -2.73
N GLY A 29 -9.43 -3.32 -2.07
CA GLY A 29 -9.65 -3.49 -0.62
C GLY A 29 -8.51 -2.99 0.29
N ALA A 30 -7.46 -2.37 -0.27
CA ALA A 30 -6.36 -1.82 0.53
C ALA A 30 -6.80 -0.53 1.24
N HIS A 31 -6.99 -0.59 2.55
CA HIS A 31 -7.37 0.57 3.37
C HIS A 31 -6.16 1.37 3.86
N ALA A 32 -4.99 0.75 3.96
CA ALA A 32 -3.72 1.42 4.22
C ALA A 32 -2.61 0.78 3.38
N ALA A 33 -1.53 1.52 3.11
CA ALA A 33 -0.34 0.96 2.50
C ALA A 33 0.91 1.66 3.00
N ARG A 34 2.00 0.89 3.14
CA ARG A 34 3.31 1.40 3.50
C ARG A 34 4.32 1.10 2.41
N MET A 35 5.13 2.09 2.04
CA MET A 35 6.26 1.86 1.15
C MET A 35 7.35 1.09 1.90
N THR A 36 7.73 -0.07 1.36
CA THR A 36 8.76 -0.95 1.95
C THR A 36 10.10 -0.85 1.25
N GLY A 37 10.09 -0.59 -0.05
CA GLY A 37 11.27 -0.49 -0.88
C GLY A 37 10.97 0.17 -2.21
N LEU A 38 12.03 0.56 -2.92
CA LEU A 38 11.96 0.97 -4.32
C LEU A 38 13.30 0.67 -4.99
N ASP A 39 13.24 0.39 -6.28
CA ASP A 39 14.40 0.13 -7.12
C ASP A 39 14.25 0.77 -8.50
N ALA A 40 15.17 0.48 -9.41
CA ALA A 40 15.19 1.06 -10.75
C ALA A 40 14.03 0.61 -11.64
N ASP A 41 13.37 -0.50 -11.31
CA ASP A 41 12.36 -1.16 -12.14
C ASP A 41 10.94 -0.99 -11.55
N GLY A 42 10.83 -0.88 -10.23
CA GLY A 42 9.54 -0.58 -9.59
C GLY A 42 9.63 -0.07 -8.16
N ILE A 43 8.45 0.03 -7.56
CA ILE A 43 8.25 0.37 -6.15
C ILE A 43 7.49 -0.74 -5.45
N ASP A 44 7.92 -1.05 -4.22
CA ASP A 44 7.37 -2.12 -3.41
C ASP A 44 6.60 -1.53 -2.22
N PHE A 45 5.30 -1.81 -2.21
CA PHE A 45 4.40 -1.44 -1.14
C PHE A 45 3.92 -2.68 -0.39
N VAL A 46 3.54 -2.49 0.87
CA VAL A 46 2.75 -3.46 1.63
C VAL A 46 1.39 -2.82 1.89
N ALA A 47 0.36 -3.37 1.26
CA ALA A 47 -1.01 -2.97 1.44
C ALA A 47 -1.64 -3.73 2.61
N LEU A 48 -2.24 -3.02 3.55
CA LEU A 48 -3.09 -3.58 4.60
C LEU A 48 -4.48 -3.75 4.02
N MET A 49 -4.89 -5.01 3.89
CA MET A 49 -6.23 -5.38 3.49
C MET A 49 -6.99 -5.94 4.67
N ASP A 50 -8.32 -5.81 4.63
CA ASP A 50 -9.17 -6.54 5.56
C ASP A 50 -8.89 -8.05 5.38
N PRO A 51 -8.80 -8.84 6.47
CA PRO A 51 -8.70 -10.28 6.32
C PRO A 51 -9.95 -10.74 5.57
N ALA A 52 -9.78 -11.20 4.32
CA ALA A 52 -10.85 -11.86 3.61
C ALA A 52 -11.37 -12.95 4.54
N GLY A 53 -12.68 -12.88 4.86
CA GLY A 53 -13.33 -13.77 5.82
C GLY A 53 -12.76 -15.18 5.71
N GLU A 54 -12.21 -15.63 6.82
CA GLU A 54 -11.45 -16.87 7.00
C GLU A 54 -11.84 -17.95 5.98
N PRO A 55 -10.90 -18.52 5.18
CA PRO A 55 -11.22 -19.80 4.57
C PRO A 55 -11.55 -20.76 5.72
N PRO A 56 -12.63 -21.56 5.67
CA PRO A 56 -12.89 -22.54 6.73
C PRO A 56 -11.68 -23.47 6.79
N GLY A 57 -10.83 -23.24 7.80
CA GLY A 57 -9.74 -24.12 8.12
C GLY A 57 -10.36 -25.40 8.66
N ASP A 58 -10.14 -26.49 7.95
CA ASP A 58 -10.39 -27.83 8.46
C ASP A 58 -9.70 -27.96 9.84
N GLU A 59 -10.49 -28.35 10.82
CA GLU A 59 -10.18 -28.31 12.25
C GLU A 59 -8.91 -29.08 12.62
N GLY A 60 -8.11 -28.45 13.49
CA GLY A 60 -6.98 -29.08 14.20
C GLY A 60 -6.62 -28.27 15.44
N GLN A 61 -7.59 -28.04 16.32
CA GLN A 61 -7.43 -27.27 17.55
C GLN A 61 -6.84 -28.15 18.66
N GLU A 62 -5.57 -27.93 19.04
CA GLU A 62 -5.06 -28.29 20.37
C GLU A 62 -4.19 -27.18 20.96
N GLY A 63 -4.74 -26.48 21.96
CA GLY A 63 -4.03 -25.92 23.12
C GLY A 63 -3.07 -24.75 22.91
N GLY A 64 -3.58 -23.52 22.99
CA GLY A 64 -2.75 -22.34 23.21
C GLY A 64 -3.54 -21.16 23.78
N SER A 65 -3.35 -20.86 25.07
CA SER A 65 -3.98 -19.76 25.80
C SER A 65 -3.94 -18.45 25.01
N GLY A 66 -5.11 -17.99 24.59
CA GLY A 66 -5.29 -16.86 23.69
C GLY A 66 -4.96 -15.52 24.33
N ALA A 67 -3.92 -14.88 23.85
CA ALA A 67 -3.93 -13.43 23.67
C ALA A 67 -4.64 -13.19 22.33
N GLY A 68 -5.87 -12.67 22.38
CA GLY A 68 -6.57 -12.21 21.18
C GLY A 68 -5.77 -11.09 20.52
N SER A 69 -4.90 -11.45 19.58
CA SER A 69 -4.29 -10.50 18.65
C SER A 69 -5.40 -9.98 17.78
N GLY A 70 -5.94 -8.82 18.14
CA GLY A 70 -6.94 -8.09 17.38
C GLY A 70 -6.59 -8.12 15.90
N GLY A 71 -7.57 -8.47 15.08
CA GLY A 71 -7.43 -8.78 13.66
C GLY A 71 -6.40 -7.90 12.98
N ALA A 72 -5.19 -8.44 12.84
CA ALA A 72 -4.12 -7.76 12.14
C ALA A 72 -4.48 -7.85 10.65
N GLY A 73 -4.87 -6.72 10.07
CA GLY A 73 -5.13 -6.62 8.63
C GLY A 73 -4.04 -7.34 7.84
N ARG A 74 -4.44 -8.07 6.81
CA ARG A 74 -3.52 -8.87 6.00
C ARG A 74 -2.57 -7.93 5.25
N GLU A 75 -1.29 -7.96 5.60
CA GLU A 75 -0.23 -7.32 4.85
C GLU A 75 -0.01 -8.04 3.52
N VAL A 76 -0.16 -7.33 2.41
CA VAL A 76 -0.02 -7.89 1.06
C VAL A 76 1.07 -7.14 0.32
N PRO A 77 2.16 -7.81 -0.11
CA PRO A 77 3.16 -7.18 -0.94
C PRO A 77 2.58 -6.85 -2.31
N VAL A 78 2.70 -5.59 -2.72
CA VAL A 78 2.25 -5.05 -4.00
C VAL A 78 3.45 -4.38 -4.64
N ARG A 79 3.89 -4.92 -5.78
CA ARG A 79 4.95 -4.33 -6.58
C ARG A 79 4.34 -3.66 -7.80
N ILE A 80 4.65 -2.38 -7.98
CA ILE A 80 4.17 -1.61 -9.13
C ILE A 80 5.38 -1.24 -9.99
N PRO A 81 5.47 -1.75 -11.23
CA PRO A 81 6.55 -1.39 -12.13
C PRO A 81 6.44 0.08 -12.54
N TRP A 82 7.59 0.74 -12.68
CA TRP A 82 7.64 2.09 -13.23
C TRP A 82 7.29 2.06 -14.72
N SER A 83 6.79 3.16 -15.28
CA SER A 83 6.57 3.27 -16.73
C SER A 83 7.88 3.24 -17.52
N ARG A 84 9.00 3.56 -16.87
CA ARG A 84 10.35 3.45 -17.44
C ARG A 84 11.35 3.15 -16.33
N ARG A 85 12.48 2.56 -16.72
CA ARG A 85 13.59 2.33 -15.79
C ARG A 85 14.10 3.66 -15.23
N LEU A 86 14.12 3.78 -13.91
CA LEU A 86 14.57 4.97 -13.21
C LEU A 86 16.05 4.83 -12.83
N THR A 87 16.87 5.80 -13.22
CA THR A 87 18.31 5.83 -12.88
C THR A 87 18.65 6.89 -11.86
N GLU A 88 17.76 7.86 -11.66
CA GLU A 88 18.01 9.03 -10.81
C GLU A 88 16.93 9.19 -9.75
N ARG A 89 17.33 9.69 -8.57
CA ARG A 89 16.43 9.94 -7.45
C ARG A 89 15.34 10.98 -7.78
N ALA A 90 15.67 11.98 -8.60
CA ALA A 90 14.71 13.01 -9.01
C ALA A 90 13.58 12.41 -9.86
N GLN A 91 13.91 11.43 -10.70
CA GLN A 91 12.92 10.74 -11.53
C GLN A 91 11.95 9.92 -10.66
N VAL A 92 12.42 9.26 -9.59
CA VAL A 92 11.57 8.54 -8.62
C VAL A 92 10.49 9.44 -8.04
N ARG A 93 10.86 10.64 -7.58
CA ARG A 93 9.89 11.59 -7.02
C ARG A 93 8.84 12.00 -8.04
N HIS A 94 9.26 12.32 -9.27
CA HIS A 94 8.32 12.67 -10.34
C HIS A 94 7.36 11.52 -10.66
N GLU A 95 7.87 10.30 -10.73
CA GLU A 95 7.07 9.11 -11.07
C GLU A 95 6.04 8.82 -9.98
N VAL A 96 6.46 8.88 -8.71
CA VAL A 96 5.56 8.72 -7.55
C VAL A 96 4.47 9.78 -7.55
N VAL A 97 4.81 11.06 -7.77
CA VAL A 97 3.81 12.15 -7.80
C VAL A 97 2.82 11.97 -8.95
N ARG A 98 3.30 11.57 -10.14
CA ARG A 98 2.44 11.24 -11.28
C ARG A 98 1.48 10.10 -10.92
N MET A 99 2.00 9.00 -10.37
CA MET A 99 1.19 7.85 -9.96
C MET A 99 0.16 8.21 -8.88
N ALA A 100 0.53 9.03 -7.90
CA ALA A 100 -0.40 9.51 -6.87
C ALA A 100 -1.51 10.36 -7.48
N ALA A 101 -1.17 11.29 -8.37
CA ALA A 101 -2.14 12.13 -9.07
C ALA A 101 -3.08 11.28 -9.95
N GLU A 102 -2.53 10.30 -10.67
CA GLU A 102 -3.29 9.36 -11.51
C GLU A 102 -4.23 8.49 -10.67
N ALA A 103 -3.75 7.96 -9.54
CA ALA A 103 -4.55 7.18 -8.61
C ALA A 103 -5.69 8.00 -8.00
N ARG A 104 -5.42 9.24 -7.57
CA ARG A 104 -6.44 10.18 -7.08
C ARG A 104 -7.47 10.50 -8.17
N ALA A 105 -7.05 10.69 -9.42
CA ALA A 105 -7.95 10.91 -10.54
C ALA A 105 -8.82 9.68 -10.85
N ALA A 106 -8.24 8.48 -10.81
CA ALA A 106 -8.92 7.22 -11.07
C ALA A 106 -9.94 6.84 -9.98
N LEU A 107 -9.60 7.10 -8.71
CA LEU A 107 -10.51 6.89 -7.58
C LEU A 107 -11.59 7.98 -7.49
N GLY A 108 -11.43 9.08 -8.23
CA GLY A 108 -12.24 10.28 -8.13
C GLY A 108 -11.93 11.07 -6.85
N PRO A 109 -12.43 12.32 -6.73
CA PRO A 109 -12.40 13.01 -5.45
C PRO A 109 -13.16 12.13 -4.46
N ALA A 110 -12.46 11.60 -3.45
CA ALA A 110 -13.12 10.99 -2.31
C ALA A 110 -14.19 11.98 -1.87
N ALA A 111 -15.46 11.56 -1.99
CA ALA A 111 -16.60 12.41 -1.71
C ALA A 111 -16.33 13.07 -0.37
N ARG A 112 -16.12 14.39 -0.39
CA ARG A 112 -15.91 15.19 0.83
C ARG A 112 -17.11 14.90 1.71
N ALA A 113 -16.90 14.09 2.74
CA ALA A 113 -17.92 13.81 3.71
C ALA A 113 -18.30 15.15 4.35
N GLY A 114 -19.57 15.52 4.16
CA GLY A 114 -20.40 16.27 5.12
C GLY A 114 -19.90 17.64 5.58
N HIS A 115 -20.62 18.66 5.14
CA HIS A 115 -20.81 19.95 5.81
C HIS A 115 -21.07 19.80 7.32
#